data_AF-C5MID8-F1
#
_entry.id   AF-C5MID8-F1
#
_cell.length_a   1.000
_cell.length_b   1.000
_cell.length_c   1.000
_cell.angle_alpha   90.00
_cell.angle_beta   90.00
_cell.angle_gamma   90.00
#
_symmetry.space_group_name_H-M   'P 1'
#
loop_
_entity.id
_entity.type
_entity.pdbx_description
1 polymer ?
#
loop_
_entity_poly.entity_id
_entity_poly.type
_entity_poly.pdbx_seq_one_letter_code
_entity_poly.pdbx_strand_id
1 'polypeptide(L)'
;MSTNEQEIPLKTIARIFKELSFKSSNTRITLSTLELSSEYIKLFINEAIIRANEERLDEGDSLVKIDGIDNVTQYPNIEEDQEEVNVEDIEDFDEDDYYDEITNSQRQLKKLENNTTGGNNRLDSRHLQKIAGVLTLDF
;
A
#
# COMPACT_ATOMS: atom_id res chain seq x y z
N MET A 1 16.32 16.62 16.73
CA MET A 1 15.52 15.48 16.26
C MET A 1 16.48 14.49 15.63
N SER A 2 16.76 13.37 16.29
CA SER A 2 17.55 12.31 15.66
C SER A 2 16.64 11.64 14.63
N THR A 3 16.77 12.03 13.36
CA THR A 3 16.21 11.26 12.25
C THR A 3 16.92 9.92 12.28
N ASN A 4 16.21 8.89 12.74
CA ASN A 4 16.69 7.52 12.67
C ASN A 4 16.62 7.14 11.19
N GLU A 5 17.62 7.54 10.41
CA GLU A 5 17.70 7.20 9.00
C GLU A 5 17.75 5.68 8.89
N GLN A 6 16.69 5.09 8.33
CA GLN A 6 16.66 3.67 8.04
C GLN A 6 17.67 3.41 6.92
N GLU A 7 18.91 3.12 7.31
CA GLU A 7 19.98 2.74 6.40
C GLU A 7 19.91 1.25 6.06
N ILE A 8 20.08 0.94 4.79
CA ILE A 8 20.21 -0.45 4.33
C ILE A 8 21.59 -0.94 4.73
N PRO A 9 21.72 -2.04 5.50
CA PRO A 9 23.04 -2.54 5.91
C PRO A 9 23.93 -2.84 4.71
N LEU A 10 25.12 -2.23 4.66
CA LEU A 10 26.09 -2.39 3.55
C LEU A 10 26.43 -3.86 3.26
N LYS A 11 26.43 -4.71 4.30
CA LYS A 11 26.66 -6.15 4.18
C LYS A 11 25.61 -6.84 3.29
N THR A 12 24.36 -6.39 3.34
CA THR A 12 23.26 -6.92 2.51
C THR A 12 23.49 -6.55 1.05
N ILE A 13 23.83 -5.29 0.78
CA ILE A 13 24.10 -4.81 -0.59
C ILE A 13 25.33 -5.53 -1.17
N ALA A 14 26.39 -5.71 -0.37
CA ALA A 14 27.57 -6.46 -0.79
C ALA A 14 27.24 -7.91 -1.16
N ARG A 15 26.33 -8.54 -0.40
CA ARG A 15 25.82 -9.88 -0.71
C ARG A 15 25.06 -9.91 -2.03
N ILE A 16 24.16 -8.96 -2.25
CA ILE A 16 23.40 -8.83 -3.52
C ILE A 16 24.36 -8.72 -4.70
N PHE A 17 25.37 -7.84 -4.64
CA PHE A 17 26.33 -7.72 -5.73
C PHE A 17 27.10 -9.01 -6.00
N LYS A 18 27.51 -9.72 -4.94
CA LYS A 18 28.28 -10.96 -5.05
C LYS A 18 27.47 -12.13 -5.57
N GLU A 19 26.20 -12.25 -5.17
CA GLU A 19 25.35 -13.39 -5.48
C GLU A 19 24.55 -13.21 -6.78
N LEU A 20 24.14 -11.97 -7.11
CA LEU A 20 23.21 -11.69 -8.21
C LEU A 20 23.83 -10.86 -9.34
N SER A 21 24.73 -9.92 -9.04
CA SER A 21 25.22 -8.97 -10.05
C SER A 21 26.53 -9.39 -10.73
N PHE A 22 27.48 -9.96 -9.99
CA PHE A 22 28.78 -10.33 -10.54
C PHE A 22 28.72 -11.64 -11.32
N LYS A 23 29.03 -11.57 -12.61
CA LYS A 23 29.14 -12.77 -13.48
C LYS A 23 30.35 -13.65 -13.13
N SER A 24 31.41 -13.04 -12.60
CA SER A 24 32.67 -13.70 -12.28
C SER A 24 32.89 -13.76 -10.76
N SER A 25 33.29 -14.92 -10.24
CA SER A 25 33.49 -15.15 -8.79
C SER A 25 34.67 -14.34 -8.20
N ASN A 26 35.60 -13.89 -9.03
CA ASN A 26 36.74 -13.08 -8.63
C ASN A 26 36.44 -11.57 -8.59
N THR A 27 35.26 -11.13 -9.04
CA THR A 27 34.93 -9.70 -8.99
C THR A 27 34.84 -9.22 -7.54
N ARG A 28 35.40 -8.03 -7.29
CA ARG A 28 35.41 -7.35 -5.99
C ARG A 28 34.92 -5.92 -6.18
N ILE A 29 34.26 -5.39 -5.15
CA ILE A 29 33.80 -4.01 -5.08
C ILE A 29 34.50 -3.34 -3.91
N THR A 30 34.92 -2.08 -4.11
CA THR A 30 35.52 -1.28 -3.05
C THR A 30 34.46 -0.81 -2.07
N LEU A 31 34.87 -0.47 -0.85
CA LEU A 31 33.95 0.03 0.17
C LEU A 31 33.28 1.35 -0.26
N SER A 32 34.04 2.28 -0.84
CA SER A 32 33.50 3.57 -1.31
C SER A 32 32.45 3.43 -2.41
N THR A 33 32.63 2.48 -3.33
CA THR A 33 31.63 2.21 -4.37
C THR A 33 30.40 1.52 -3.79
N LEU A 34 30.57 0.68 -2.77
CA LEU A 34 29.46 0.05 -2.05
C LEU A 34 28.62 1.08 -1.29
N GLU A 35 29.27 2.02 -0.60
CA GLU A 35 28.62 3.15 0.09
C GLU A 35 27.83 4.01 -0.90
N LEU A 36 28.44 4.39 -2.03
CA LEU A 36 27.74 5.16 -3.07
C LEU A 36 26.55 4.39 -3.67
N SER A 37 26.70 3.08 -3.87
CA SER A 37 25.61 2.23 -4.35
C SER A 37 24.45 2.17 -3.34
N SER A 38 24.73 2.24 -2.03
CA SER A 38 23.70 2.28 -1.01
C SER A 38 22.84 3.55 -1.09
N GLU A 39 23.47 4.70 -1.37
CA GLU A 39 22.75 5.96 -1.60
C GLU A 39 21.91 5.90 -2.89
N TYR A 40 22.41 5.29 -3.96
CA TYR A 40 21.62 5.10 -5.18
C TYR A 40 20.39 4.22 -4.96
N ILE A 41 20.52 3.13 -4.20
CA ILE A 41 19.38 2.27 -3.86
C ILE A 41 18.37 3.05 -3.00
N LYS A 42 18.83 3.87 -2.06
CA LYS A 42 17.97 4.73 -1.22
C LYS A 42 17.20 5.73 -2.08
N LEU A 43 17.88 6.40 -3.02
CA LEU A 43 17.24 7.33 -3.96
C LEU A 43 16.19 6.62 -4.82
N PHE A 44 16.53 5.45 -5.36
CA PHE A 44 15.60 4.64 -6.16
C PHE A 44 14.34 4.27 -5.39
N ILE A 45 14.48 3.78 -4.14
CA ILE A 45 13.33 3.41 -3.30
C ILE A 45 12.46 4.62 -2.98
N ASN A 46 13.08 5.75 -2.65
CA ASN A 46 12.35 6.97 -2.34
C ASN A 46 11.57 7.48 -3.55
N GLU A 47 12.20 7.50 -4.73
CA GLU A 47 11.54 7.92 -5.97
C GLU A 47 10.37 7.00 -6.33
N ALA A 48 10.55 5.68 -6.17
CA ALA A 48 9.51 4.70 -6.38
C ALA A 48 8.29 4.94 -5.47
N ILE A 49 8.52 5.24 -4.19
CA ILE A 49 7.46 5.52 -3.22
C ILE A 49 6.75 6.83 -3.53
N ILE A 50 7.49 7.89 -3.86
CA ILE A 50 6.92 9.21 -4.16
C ILE A 50 6.01 9.11 -5.38
N ARG A 51 6.50 8.56 -6.50
CA ARG A 51 5.72 8.44 -7.74
C ARG A 51 4.53 7.50 -7.60
N ALA A 52 4.69 6.39 -6.88
CA ALA A 52 3.56 5.50 -6.62
C ALA A 52 2.50 6.18 -5.73
N ASN A 53 2.91 7.08 -4.83
CA ASN A 53 1.97 7.86 -4.02
C ASN A 53 1.32 9.00 -4.82
N GLU A 54 2.04 9.65 -5.75
CA GLU A 54 1.47 10.60 -6.70
C GLU A 54 0.37 9.94 -7.53
N GLU A 55 0.65 8.75 -8.09
CA GLU A 55 -0.33 7.98 -8.84
C GLU A 55 -1.57 7.63 -8.00
N ARG A 56 -1.38 7.26 -6.72
CA ARG A 56 -2.50 7.00 -5.80
C ARG A 56 -3.36 8.26 -5.58
N LEU A 57 -2.75 9.44 -5.50
CA LEU A 57 -3.46 10.70 -5.34
C LEU A 57 -4.23 11.06 -6.62
N ASP A 58 -3.61 10.89 -7.78
CA ASP A 58 -4.23 11.14 -9.09
C ASP A 58 -5.45 10.23 -9.34
N GLU A 59 -5.37 8.94 -8.94
CA GLU A 59 -6.52 8.03 -8.98
C GLU A 59 -7.66 8.49 -8.07
N GLY A 60 -7.33 8.94 -6.85
CA GLY A 60 -8.31 9.51 -5.91
C GLY A 60 -8.99 10.78 -6.45
N ASP A 61 -8.22 11.67 -7.07
CA ASP A 61 -8.70 12.90 -7.69
C ASP A 61 -9.58 12.63 -8.91
N SER A 62 -9.23 11.64 -9.74
CA SER A 62 -10.00 11.28 -10.93
C SER A 62 -11.36 10.69 -10.59
N LEU A 63 -11.49 9.98 -9.46
CA LEU A 63 -12.78 9.47 -8.99
C LEU A 63 -13.72 10.59 -8.53
N VAL A 64 -13.18 11.72 -8.05
CA VAL A 64 -13.97 12.90 -7.67
C VAL A 64 -14.40 13.71 -8.90
N LYS A 65 -13.65 13.64 -10.01
CA LYS A 65 -13.86 14.46 -11.22
C LYS A 65 -14.73 13.80 -12.31
N ILE A 66 -15.18 12.56 -12.13
CA ILE A 66 -16.14 11.90 -13.03
C ILE A 66 -17.52 11.95 -12.38
N ASP A 67 -18.21 13.08 -12.55
CA ASP A 67 -19.45 13.17 -13.34
C ASP A 67 -19.90 14.63 -13.33
N GLY A 68 -20.67 15.06 -14.34
CA GLY A 68 -21.32 16.38 -14.36
C GLY A 68 -22.42 16.56 -13.30
N ILE A 69 -22.29 15.90 -12.16
CA ILE A 69 -23.18 15.95 -11.00
C ILE A 69 -22.39 16.59 -9.86
N ASP A 70 -22.52 17.90 -9.77
CA ASP A 70 -22.17 18.68 -8.58
C ASP A 70 -23.11 18.24 -7.45
N ASN A 71 -22.68 17.24 -6.67
CA ASN A 71 -23.42 16.81 -5.49
C ASN A 71 -23.25 17.88 -4.40
N VAL A 72 -24.05 18.94 -4.51
CA VAL A 72 -24.29 19.90 -3.43
C VAL A 72 -24.95 19.14 -2.28
N THR A 73 -24.14 18.53 -1.41
CA THR A 73 -24.64 17.99 -0.15
C THR A 73 -24.99 19.15 0.77
N GLN A 74 -26.27 19.52 0.74
CA GLN A 74 -26.92 20.25 1.81
C GLN A 74 -26.78 19.39 3.08
N TYR A 75 -26.06 19.90 4.09
CA TYR A 75 -25.93 19.25 5.38
C TYR A 75 -27.34 18.94 5.95
N PRO A 76 -27.70 17.67 6.23
CA PRO A 76 -28.88 17.41 7.01
C PRO A 76 -28.55 17.72 8.48
N ASN A 77 -29.41 18.50 9.14
CA ASN A 77 -29.38 18.67 10.58
C ASN A 77 -29.41 17.29 11.24
N ILE A 78 -28.42 17.02 12.08
CA ILE A 78 -28.39 15.83 12.93
C ILE A 78 -29.29 16.14 14.13
N GLU A 79 -30.48 15.54 14.16
CA GLU A 79 -31.19 15.30 15.42
C GLU A 79 -30.75 13.92 15.93
N GLU A 80 -30.30 13.89 17.19
CA GLU A 80 -29.82 12.71 17.89
C GLU A 80 -30.99 11.79 18.25
N ASP A 81 -31.05 10.59 17.68
CA ASP A 81 -31.82 9.47 18.23
C ASP A 81 -30.84 8.37 18.66
N GLN A 82 -30.82 8.10 19.96
CA GLN A 82 -30.06 7.03 20.59
C GLN A 82 -30.91 5.75 20.57
N GLU A 83 -30.51 4.73 19.81
CA GLU A 83 -31.06 3.37 19.95
C GLU A 83 -30.15 2.53 20.86
N GLU A 84 -30.68 2.14 22.02
CA GLU A 84 -30.05 1.19 22.94
C GLU A 84 -30.05 -0.23 22.32
N VAL A 85 -28.86 -0.85 22.25
CA VAL A 85 -28.69 -2.22 21.77
C VAL A 85 -29.13 -3.20 22.87
N ASN A 86 -30.23 -3.93 22.65
CA ASN A 86 -30.68 -5.01 23.52
C ASN A 86 -29.83 -6.28 23.28
N VAL A 87 -29.17 -6.77 24.32
CA VAL A 87 -28.25 -7.93 24.26
C VAL A 87 -28.96 -9.14 24.87
N GLU A 88 -29.97 -9.69 24.20
CA GLU A 88 -30.67 -10.90 24.68
C GLU A 88 -30.82 -12.04 23.65
N ASP A 89 -30.40 -11.88 22.39
CA ASP A 89 -30.39 -12.98 21.42
C ASP A 89 -28.97 -13.48 21.11
N ILE A 90 -28.43 -14.30 22.02
CA ILE A 90 -27.37 -15.26 21.69
C ILE A 90 -28.03 -16.63 21.76
N GLU A 91 -28.64 -17.06 20.65
CA GLU A 91 -29.08 -18.44 20.47
C GLU A 91 -27.93 -19.31 19.93
N ASP A 92 -27.97 -20.57 20.36
CA ASP A 92 -26.99 -21.67 20.29
C ASP A 92 -25.96 -21.68 19.14
N PHE A 93 -24.70 -21.91 19.54
CA PHE A 93 -23.57 -22.14 18.66
C PHE A 93 -23.50 -23.64 18.29
N ASP A 94 -24.16 -24.03 17.20
CA ASP A 94 -24.06 -25.39 16.66
C ASP A 94 -22.73 -25.59 15.93
N GLU A 95 -22.01 -26.67 16.27
CA GLU A 95 -20.63 -26.97 15.84
C GLU A 95 -20.51 -27.46 14.37
N ASP A 96 -21.61 -27.52 13.63
CA ASP A 96 -21.66 -28.05 12.26
C ASP A 96 -21.42 -26.98 11.16
N ASP A 97 -21.27 -25.70 11.51
CA ASP A 97 -21.11 -24.58 10.56
C ASP A 97 -19.67 -24.35 10.05
N TYR A 98 -18.72 -25.23 10.39
CA TYR A 98 -17.30 -25.06 10.03
C TYR A 98 -17.00 -25.07 8.51
N TYR A 99 -17.94 -25.56 7.68
CA TYR A 99 -17.75 -25.61 6.23
C TYR A 99 -18.39 -24.44 5.45
N ASP A 100 -19.31 -23.68 6.04
CA ASP A 100 -19.93 -22.51 5.38
C ASP A 100 -19.12 -21.20 5.55
N GLU A 101 -18.11 -21.21 6.41
CA GLU A 101 -17.27 -20.04 6.70
C GLU A 101 -16.26 -19.70 5.58
N ILE A 102 -15.92 -20.67 4.72
CA ILE A 102 -14.97 -20.47 3.61
C ILE A 102 -15.62 -19.71 2.44
N THR A 103 -16.94 -19.80 2.26
CA THR A 103 -17.64 -19.09 1.17
C THR A 103 -18.07 -17.68 1.57
N ASN A 104 -18.34 -17.45 2.86
CA ASN A 104 -18.74 -16.13 3.37
C ASN A 104 -17.58 -15.15 3.55
N SER A 105 -16.37 -15.65 3.83
CA SER A 105 -15.16 -14.82 3.92
C SER A 105 -14.80 -14.16 2.56
N GLN A 106 -15.06 -14.81 1.43
CA GLN A 106 -14.90 -14.20 0.11
C GLN A 106 -15.98 -13.15 -0.23
N ARG A 107 -17.21 -13.33 0.26
CA ARG A 107 -18.28 -12.32 0.10
C ARG A 107 -18.08 -11.10 0.98
N GLN A 108 -17.51 -11.25 2.17
CA GLN A 108 -17.21 -10.13 3.05
C GLN A 108 -16.05 -9.25 2.51
N LEU A 109 -15.04 -9.84 1.86
CA LEU A 109 -13.99 -9.08 1.16
C LEU A 109 -14.56 -8.20 0.03
N LYS A 110 -15.58 -8.70 -0.70
CA LYS A 110 -16.23 -7.96 -1.79
C LYS A 110 -17.20 -6.88 -1.28
N LYS A 111 -17.70 -7.02 -0.04
CA LYS A 111 -18.63 -6.04 0.57
C LYS A 111 -17.88 -4.88 1.26
N LEU A 112 -16.59 -5.05 1.57
CA LEU A 112 -15.71 -3.98 2.05
C LEU A 112 -15.27 -3.01 0.93
N GLU A 113 -15.36 -3.39 -0.35
CA GLU A 113 -15.06 -2.49 -1.47
C GLU A 113 -16.14 -1.42 -1.69
N ASN A 114 -17.35 -1.59 -1.16
CA ASN A 114 -18.48 -0.70 -1.46
C ASN A 114 -18.73 0.36 -0.38
N ASN A 115 -17.85 0.49 0.62
CA ASN A 115 -18.05 1.42 1.74
C ASN A 115 -16.78 2.20 2.07
N THR A 116 -16.18 2.86 1.07
CA THR A 116 -15.05 3.78 1.29
C THR A 116 -15.40 5.19 0.84
N THR A 117 -16.21 5.86 1.66
CA THR A 117 -16.24 7.33 1.74
C THR A 117 -14.95 7.77 2.44
N GLY A 118 -13.87 7.89 1.66
CA GLY A 118 -12.54 8.29 2.14
C GLY A 118 -11.49 7.75 1.20
N GLY A 119 -10.87 8.63 0.40
CA GLY A 119 -9.87 8.26 -0.59
C GLY A 119 -8.86 7.27 -0.02
N ASN A 120 -8.72 6.12 -0.68
CA ASN A 120 -7.96 4.97 -0.18
C ASN A 120 -6.53 5.40 0.20
N ASN A 121 -6.28 5.61 1.50
CA ASN A 121 -4.97 5.99 2.05
C ASN A 121 -4.04 4.76 2.17
N ARG A 122 -4.03 3.93 1.14
CA ARG A 122 -3.25 2.69 1.07
C ARG A 122 -2.45 2.70 -0.23
N LEU A 123 -1.14 2.60 -0.10
CA LEU A 123 -0.25 2.32 -1.22
C LEU A 123 -0.27 0.80 -1.47
N ASP A 124 -0.63 0.38 -2.68
CA ASP A 124 -0.66 -1.03 -3.07
C ASP A 124 0.17 -1.26 -4.34
N SER A 125 0.46 -2.53 -4.62
CA SER A 125 1.25 -3.00 -5.76
C SER A 125 0.80 -2.45 -7.12
N ARG A 126 -0.49 -2.15 -7.29
CA ARG A 126 -1.05 -1.54 -8.52
C ARG A 126 -0.41 -0.20 -8.86
N HIS A 127 -0.25 0.70 -7.88
CA HIS A 127 0.34 2.02 -8.11
C HIS A 127 1.81 1.90 -8.50
N LEU A 128 2.55 1.01 -7.82
CA LEU A 128 3.96 0.76 -8.14
C LEU A 128 4.11 0.14 -9.54
N GLN A 129 3.23 -0.78 -9.92
CA GLN A 129 3.25 -1.41 -11.25
C GLN A 129 3.00 -0.40 -12.37
N LYS A 130 2.12 0.57 -12.14
CA LYS A 130 1.77 1.62 -13.11
C LYS A 130 2.96 2.54 -13.41
N ILE A 131 3.76 2.86 -12.40
CA ILE A 131 4.96 3.71 -12.55
C ILE A 131 6.23 2.93 -12.88
N ALA A 132 6.24 1.60 -12.76
CA ALA A 132 7.44 0.77 -12.88
C ALA A 132 8.19 0.97 -14.21
N GLY A 133 7.47 1.06 -15.33
CA GLY A 133 8.09 1.23 -16.65
C GLY A 133 8.87 2.54 -16.78
N VAL A 134 8.28 3.65 -16.33
CA VAL A 134 8.93 4.97 -16.34
C VAL A 134 10.05 5.01 -15.32
N LEU A 135 9.83 4.47 -14.12
CA LEU A 135 10.84 4.39 -13.07
C LEU A 135 12.10 3.64 -13.54
N THR A 136 11.97 2.57 -14.32
CA THR A 136 13.13 1.85 -14.87
C THR A 136 13.85 2.54 -16.01
N LEU A 137 13.26 3.55 -16.66
CA LEU A 137 13.92 4.31 -17.72
C LEU A 137 14.83 5.41 -17.17
N ASP A 138 14.54 5.89 -15.96
CA ASP A 138 15.31 6.94 -15.29
C ASP A 138 16.62 6.44 -14.65
N PHE A 139 16.81 5.11 -14.57
CA PHE A 139 17.96 4.45 -13.93
C PHE A 139 18.64 3.46 -14.88
#